data_AF-A0A2G9QK65-F1
#
_entry.id   AF-A0A2G9QK65-F1
#
_cell.length_a   1.000
_cell.length_b   1.000
_cell.length_c   1.000
_cell.angle_alpha   90.00
_cell.angle_beta   90.00
_cell.angle_gamma   90.00
#
_symmetry.space_group_name_H-M   'P 1'
#
loop_
_entity.id
_entity.type
_entity.pdbx_description
1 polymer ?
#
loop_
_entity_poly.entity_id
_entity_poly.type
_entity_poly.pdbx_seq_one_letter_code
_entity_poly.pdbx_strand_id
1 'polypeptide(L)' 'MSLFGSTGGFGSGGTSMFGNTAADNHNPMKDIEVSSPPDDSISCLSFSPPPMPGNFLIAGSWAN' A
#
# COMPACT_ATOMS: atom_id res chain seq x y z
N MET A 1 11.38 26.52 15.55
CA MET A 1 11.18 26.40 14.10
C MET A 1 11.59 24.98 13.65
N SER A 2 10.69 24.01 13.81
CA SER A 2 10.66 22.77 13.02
C SER A 2 9.28 22.16 13.24
N LEU A 3 8.34 22.59 12.41
CA LEU A 3 6.92 22.21 12.45
C LEU A 3 6.60 21.03 11.52
N PHE A 4 7.61 20.48 10.83
CA PHE A 4 7.45 19.47 9.77
C PHE A 4 8.02 18.10 10.15
N GLY A 5 7.91 17.71 11.42
CA GLY A 5 8.48 16.47 11.96
C GLY A 5 7.54 15.26 12.03
N SER A 6 6.34 15.32 11.45
CA SER A 6 5.49 14.13 11.35
C SER A 6 5.98 13.25 10.20
N THR A 7 6.86 12.28 10.50
CA THR A 7 7.08 11.15 9.61
C THR A 7 5.75 10.42 9.47
N GLY A 8 5.00 10.69 8.40
CA GLY A 8 3.71 10.07 8.12
C GLY A 8 3.88 8.56 7.94
N GLY A 9 3.73 7.80 9.02
CA GLY A 9 3.72 6.34 9.00
C GLY A 9 2.34 5.79 8.64
N PHE A 10 2.30 4.58 8.11
CA PHE A 10 1.08 3.93 7.62
C PHE A 10 0.10 3.44 8.71
N GLY A 11 0.47 3.54 10.00
CA GLY A 11 -0.36 3.02 11.11
C GLY A 11 -0.37 1.49 11.17
N SER A 12 -1.33 0.92 11.90
CA SER A 12 -1.52 -0.54 12.04
C SER A 12 -2.99 -0.89 11.79
N GLY A 13 -3.25 -1.95 11.02
CA GLY A 13 -4.61 -2.37 10.67
C GLY A 13 -5.41 -2.85 11.88
N GLY A 14 -6.49 -2.12 12.22
CA GLY A 14 -7.38 -2.45 13.33
C GLY A 14 -8.18 -3.75 13.08
N THR A 15 -8.67 -4.36 14.15
CA THR A 15 -9.71 -5.42 14.11
C THR A 15 -10.88 -4.95 14.96
N SER A 16 -12.11 -5.13 14.45
CA SER A 16 -13.32 -4.82 15.22
C SER A 16 -13.38 -5.68 16.49
N MET A 17 -13.76 -5.07 17.61
CA MET A 17 -13.90 -5.76 18.91
C MET A 17 -15.12 -6.71 18.95
N PHE A 18 -16.06 -6.56 18.01
CA PHE A 18 -17.28 -7.36 17.93
C PHE A 18 -17.55 -7.75 16.47
N GLY A 19 -17.64 -9.05 16.21
CA GLY A 19 -17.93 -9.63 14.90
C GLY A 19 -16.81 -10.51 14.36
N ASN A 20 -17.08 -11.81 14.24
CA ASN A 20 -16.16 -12.78 13.65
C ASN A 20 -16.51 -12.96 12.16
N THR A 21 -15.98 -12.09 11.30
CA THR A 21 -15.96 -12.30 9.85
C THR A 21 -15.02 -13.45 9.51
N ALA A 22 -15.35 -14.29 8.52
CA ALA A 22 -14.45 -15.34 8.05
C ALA A 22 -13.06 -14.76 7.76
N ALA A 23 -12.01 -15.40 8.28
CA ALA A 23 -10.64 -14.94 8.11
C ALA A 23 -10.24 -15.08 6.63
N ASP A 24 -10.16 -13.94 5.94
CA ASP A 24 -9.59 -13.85 4.60
C ASP A 24 -8.06 -13.73 4.71
N ASN A 25 -7.34 -14.48 3.89
CA ASN A 25 -5.88 -14.61 3.95
C ASN A 25 -5.18 -13.91 2.78
N HIS A 26 -5.86 -13.02 2.04
CA HIS A 26 -5.21 -12.25 0.97
C HIS A 26 -4.23 -11.19 1.52
N ASN A 27 -4.51 -10.62 2.71
CA ASN A 27 -3.67 -9.62 3.37
C ASN A 27 -3.57 -9.89 4.89
N PRO A 28 -2.89 -10.98 5.31
CA PRO A 28 -2.80 -11.36 6.73
C PRO A 28 -2.01 -10.36 7.58
N MET A 29 -1.10 -9.60 6.96
CA MET A 29 -0.28 -8.58 7.63
C MET A 29 -1.01 -7.25 7.80
N LYS A 30 -2.15 -7.08 7.10
CA LYS A 30 -2.90 -5.82 7.02
C LYS A 30 -2.03 -4.66 6.53
N ASP A 31 -1.23 -4.93 5.51
CA ASP A 31 -0.42 -3.93 4.83
C ASP A 31 -1.32 -2.97 4.04
N ILE A 32 -0.76 -1.83 3.60
CA ILE A 32 -1.50 -0.84 2.81
C ILE A 32 -1.83 -1.39 1.42
N GLU A 33 -3.11 -1.36 1.09
CA GLU A 33 -3.61 -1.69 -0.23
C GLU A 33 -3.60 -0.45 -1.13
N VAL A 34 -2.97 -0.58 -2.29
CA VAL A 34 -2.97 0.47 -3.32
C VAL A 34 -4.37 0.59 -3.89
N SER A 35 -4.91 1.80 -3.93
CA SER A 35 -6.21 2.04 -4.54
C SER A 35 -6.14 1.84 -6.06
N SER A 36 -7.12 1.11 -6.60
CA SER A 36 -7.19 0.77 -8.03
C SER A 36 -5.94 0.01 -8.52
N PRO A 37 -5.65 -1.18 -7.98
CA PRO A 37 -4.55 -2.01 -8.48
C PRO A 37 -4.86 -2.46 -9.93
N PRO A 38 -3.84 -2.86 -10.72
CA PRO A 38 -4.07 -3.44 -12.05
C PRO A 38 -5.02 -4.65 -12.01
N ASP A 39 -5.85 -4.79 -13.05
CA ASP A 39 -6.89 -5.82 -13.14
C ASP A 39 -6.37 -7.21 -13.55
N ASP A 40 -5.09 -7.32 -13.92
CA ASP A 40 -4.40 -8.57 -14.26
C ASP A 40 -3.10 -8.71 -13.45
N SER A 41 -2.47 -9.88 -13.53
CA SER A 41 -1.25 -10.23 -12.82
C SER A 41 -0.15 -9.17 -13.00
N ILE A 42 0.39 -8.69 -11.89
CA ILE A 42 1.47 -7.71 -11.85
C ILE A 42 2.78 -8.45 -12.20
N SER A 43 3.50 -7.95 -13.20
CA SER A 43 4.78 -8.51 -13.66
C SER A 43 6.00 -7.80 -13.06
N CYS A 44 5.87 -6.50 -12.76
CA CYS A 44 6.96 -5.71 -12.19
C CYS A 44 6.46 -4.53 -11.35
N LEU A 45 7.31 -4.09 -10.42
CA LEU A 45 7.10 -2.92 -9.57
C LEU A 45 8.39 -2.09 -9.52
N SER A 46 8.29 -0.76 -9.58
CA SER A 46 9.45 0.13 -9.47
C SER A 46 9.08 1.45 -8.79
N PHE A 47 9.93 1.91 -7.88
CA PHE A 47 9.80 3.20 -7.22
C PHE A 47 10.55 4.31 -7.96
N SER A 48 10.07 5.54 -7.82
CA SER A 48 10.76 6.74 -8.31
C SER A 48 12.17 6.87 -7.73
N PRO A 49 13.13 7.42 -8.51
CA PRO A 49 14.50 7.59 -8.05
C PRO A 49 14.60 8.67 -6.95
N PRO A 50 15.65 8.62 -6.10
CA PRO A 50 15.81 9.55 -4.97
C PRO A 50 15.75 11.05 -5.27
N PRO A 51 16.21 11.56 -6.44
CA PRO A 51 16.15 12.99 -6.75
C PRO A 51 14.73 13.53 -6.98
N MET A 52 13.71 12.68 -7.13
CA MET A 52 12.34 13.09 -7.41
C MET A 52 11.59 13.39 -6.11
N PRO A 53 10.98 14.58 -5.94
CA PRO A 53 10.17 14.89 -4.76
C PRO A 53 8.90 14.03 -4.71
N GLY A 54 8.70 13.32 -3.60
CA GLY A 54 7.56 12.42 -3.40
C GLY A 54 7.89 10.95 -3.62
N ASN A 55 6.91 10.07 -3.40
CA ASN A 55 7.05 8.64 -3.63
C ASN A 55 6.04 8.21 -4.69
N PHE A 56 6.54 7.75 -5.84
CA PHE A 56 5.71 7.21 -6.91
C PHE A 56 6.04 5.74 -7.11
N LEU A 57 5.00 4.92 -7.25
CA LEU A 57 5.10 3.50 -7.53
C LEU A 57 4.52 3.25 -8.93
N ILE A 58 5.29 2.60 -9.78
CA ILE A 58 4.86 2.13 -11.11
C ILE A 58 4.69 0.62 -11.05
N ALA A 59 3.57 0.13 -11.57
CA ALA A 59 3.27 -1.29 -11.71
C ALA A 59 3.03 -1.64 -13.18
N GLY A 60 3.73 -2.65 -13.68
CA GLY A 60 3.45 -3.27 -14.97
C GLY A 60 2.57 -4.50 -14.77
N SER A 61 1.55 -4.67 -15.61
CA SER A 61 0.69 -5.86 -15.63
C SER A 61 0.67 -6.50 -17.01
N TRP A 62 0.08 -7.69 -17.11
CA TRP A 62 -0.14 -8.38 -18.38
C TRP A 62 -1.35 -7.89 -19.17
N ALA A 63 -2.11 -6.93 -18.64
CA ALA A 63 -3.18 -6.27 -19.38
C ALA A 63 -2.61 -5.48 -20.57
N ASN A 64 -3.19 -5.69 -21.76
CA ASN A 64 -2.81 -5.08 -23.05
C ASN A 64 -3.64 -3.84 -23.33
#